data_AF-A0A098LWH7-F1
#
_entry.id   AF-A0A098LWH7-F1
#
_cell.length_a   1.000
_cell.length_b   1.000
_cell.length_c   1.000
_cell.angle_alpha   90.00
_cell.angle_beta   90.00
_cell.angle_gamma   90.00
#
_symmetry.space_group_name_H-M   'P 1'
#
loop_
_entity.id
_entity.type
_entity.pdbx_description
1 polymer ?
#
loop_
_entity_poly.entity_id
_entity_poly.type
_entity_poly.pdbx_seq_one_letter_code
_entity_poly.pdbx_strand_id
1 'polypeptide(L)'
;MARLIFLCELMIFFLVVVCFTNSQDSSAPDDPPRPECGPICRMYCFTGFVKDKNGCEICECNPNDNDDLVAPTMLLYIITSNPSEPVCGLHACEKLCLNGFLTDSRGCPTCQCKPCPQIKCSRPCPYGYKKNSRGCQTCTCNESIWEAPLLLPMRLKRKTTPHH
;
A
#
# COMPACT_ATOMS: atom_id res chain seq x y z
N MET A 1 62.57 22.73 -10.86
CA MET A 1 61.37 22.00 -10.37
C MET A 1 60.50 22.86 -9.44
N ALA A 2 61.04 23.45 -8.36
CA ALA A 2 60.26 24.30 -7.42
C ALA A 2 59.54 25.51 -8.05
N ARG A 3 60.13 26.15 -9.07
CA ARG A 3 59.50 27.30 -9.78
C ARG A 3 58.29 26.92 -10.63
N LEU A 4 58.24 25.71 -11.19
CA LEU A 4 57.07 25.23 -11.95
C LEU A 4 55.88 24.91 -11.03
N ILE A 5 56.17 24.37 -9.85
CA ILE A 5 55.16 24.04 -8.83
C ILE A 5 54.50 25.31 -8.30
N PHE A 6 55.29 26.36 -8.03
CA PHE A 6 54.79 27.64 -7.53
C PHE A 6 53.88 28.37 -8.53
N LEU A 7 54.19 28.26 -9.84
CA LEU A 7 53.34 28.80 -10.89
C LEU A 7 52.01 28.04 -11.02
N CYS A 8 52.02 26.72 -10.81
CA CYS A 8 50.81 25.89 -10.84
C CYS A 8 49.85 26.23 -9.70
N GLU A 9 50.35 26.35 -8.46
CA GLU A 9 49.55 26.73 -7.29
C GLU A 9 48.90 28.12 -7.46
N LEU A 10 49.64 29.09 -8.02
CA LEU A 10 49.08 30.40 -8.34
C LEU A 10 47.99 30.31 -9.40
N MET A 11 48.18 29.53 -10.46
CA MET A 11 47.15 29.35 -11.50
C MET A 11 45.89 28.67 -10.95
N ILE A 12 46.05 27.64 -10.10
CA ILE A 12 44.92 26.97 -9.44
C ILE A 12 44.20 27.94 -8.52
N PHE A 13 44.93 28.74 -7.73
CA PHE A 13 44.34 29.76 -6.88
C PHE A 13 43.56 30.80 -7.68
N PHE A 14 44.10 31.28 -8.81
CA PHE A 14 43.40 32.18 -9.71
C PHE A 14 42.15 31.55 -10.33
N LEU A 15 42.21 30.29 -10.77
CA LEU A 15 41.04 29.59 -11.32
C LEU A 15 39.95 29.35 -10.26
N VAL A 16 40.34 29.02 -9.04
CA VAL A 16 39.42 28.84 -7.91
C VAL A 16 38.77 30.18 -7.53
N VAL A 17 39.55 31.26 -7.38
CA VAL A 17 39.02 32.60 -7.09
C VAL A 17 38.09 33.08 -8.20
N VAL A 18 38.46 32.89 -9.48
CA VAL A 18 37.60 33.24 -10.62
C VAL A 18 36.31 32.42 -10.60
N CYS A 19 36.33 31.13 -10.25
CA CYS A 19 35.12 30.34 -10.06
C CYS A 19 34.26 30.86 -8.89
N PHE A 20 34.86 31.19 -7.75
CA PHE A 20 34.14 31.74 -6.59
C PHE A 20 33.52 33.12 -6.88
N THR A 21 34.21 33.99 -7.64
CA THR A 21 33.68 35.31 -8.03
C THR A 21 32.75 35.27 -9.24
N ASN A 22 32.82 34.23 -10.09
CA ASN A 22 31.84 33.94 -11.14
C ASN A 22 30.63 33.15 -10.62
N SER A 23 30.65 32.72 -9.36
CA SER A 23 29.43 32.33 -8.62
C SER A 23 28.68 33.61 -8.21
N GLN A 24 28.38 34.45 -9.19
CA GLN A 24 27.24 35.35 -9.05
C GLN A 24 26.01 34.45 -9.00
N ASP A 25 25.37 34.51 -7.84
CA ASP A 25 24.03 34.03 -7.58
C ASP A 25 23.19 34.14 -8.85
N SER A 26 22.77 33.00 -9.37
CA SER A 26 21.89 32.92 -10.53
C SER A 26 20.49 33.32 -10.09
N SER A 27 20.30 34.55 -9.61
CA SER A 27 18.98 35.17 -9.60
C SER A 27 18.68 35.52 -11.04
N ALA A 28 18.12 34.55 -11.75
CA ALA A 28 17.51 34.74 -13.05
C ALA A 28 16.61 35.99 -13.01
N PRO A 29 16.58 36.81 -14.09
CA PRO A 29 15.74 37.99 -14.13
C PRO A 29 14.27 37.54 -14.12
N ASP A 30 13.55 37.95 -13.08
CA ASP A 30 12.10 38.05 -12.96
C ASP A 30 11.29 36.93 -13.65
N ASP A 31 11.31 35.72 -13.08
CA ASP A 31 10.24 34.75 -13.35
C ASP A 31 8.94 35.34 -12.76
N PRO A 32 7.88 35.55 -13.57
CA PRO A 32 6.63 36.13 -13.06
C PRO A 32 6.09 35.31 -11.89
N PRO A 33 5.46 35.96 -10.88
CA PRO A 33 4.94 35.27 -9.72
C PRO A 33 3.98 34.16 -10.16
N ARG A 34 4.31 32.92 -9.77
CA ARG A 34 3.50 31.73 -10.06
C ARG A 34 2.07 31.98 -9.55
N PRO A 35 1.02 31.80 -10.37
CA PRO A 35 -0.35 32.01 -9.94
C PRO A 35 -0.70 31.06 -8.78
N GLU A 36 -1.25 31.61 -7.71
CA GLU A 36 -1.77 30.83 -6.60
C GLU A 36 -3.06 30.13 -7.03
N CYS A 37 -2.94 28.85 -7.39
CA CYS A 37 -4.07 28.03 -7.77
C CYS A 37 -4.75 27.39 -6.55
N GLY A 38 -6.03 27.04 -6.72
CA GLY A 38 -6.87 26.44 -5.69
C GLY A 38 -6.50 24.99 -5.33
N PRO A 39 -7.37 24.28 -4.59
CA PRO A 39 -7.08 22.92 -4.14
C PRO A 39 -6.89 21.94 -5.30
N ILE A 40 -6.05 20.94 -5.08
CA ILE A 40 -5.78 19.88 -6.07
C ILE A 40 -7.05 19.02 -6.25
N CYS A 41 -7.45 18.83 -7.50
CA CYS A 41 -8.58 17.99 -7.88
C CYS A 41 -8.26 16.51 -7.65
N ARG A 42 -9.23 15.74 -7.12
CA ARG A 42 -9.06 14.28 -6.86
C ARG A 42 -9.59 13.37 -7.97
N MET A 43 -10.29 13.93 -8.94
CA MET A 43 -10.78 13.20 -10.11
C MET A 43 -9.71 13.16 -11.20
N TYR A 44 -9.89 12.28 -12.17
CA TYR A 44 -9.02 12.15 -13.33
C TYR A 44 -9.79 12.55 -14.58
N CYS A 45 -9.20 13.40 -15.42
CA CYS A 45 -9.69 13.75 -16.75
C CYS A 45 -8.60 13.37 -17.76
N PHE A 46 -8.93 12.64 -18.81
CA PHE A 46 -7.94 12.09 -19.76
C PHE A 46 -7.28 13.19 -20.60
N THR A 47 -8.06 14.18 -21.01
CA THR A 47 -7.65 15.34 -21.81
C THR A 47 -7.31 16.57 -20.97
N GLY A 48 -7.34 16.42 -19.64
CA GLY A 48 -7.04 17.46 -18.66
C GLY A 48 -8.25 18.29 -18.20
N PHE A 49 -7.96 19.24 -17.32
CA PHE A 49 -8.95 20.11 -16.66
C PHE A 49 -9.21 21.41 -17.43
N VAL A 50 -10.41 21.95 -17.26
CA VAL A 50 -10.74 23.33 -17.65
C VAL A 50 -9.86 24.29 -16.85
N LYS A 51 -9.33 25.33 -17.49
CA LYS A 51 -8.50 26.34 -16.83
C LYS A 51 -9.24 27.67 -16.70
N ASP A 52 -9.00 28.38 -15.61
CA ASP A 52 -9.45 29.76 -15.45
C ASP A 52 -8.57 30.74 -16.26
N LYS A 53 -8.93 32.03 -16.21
CA LYS A 53 -8.20 33.12 -16.88
C LYS A 53 -6.75 33.29 -16.43
N ASN A 54 -6.40 32.76 -15.24
CA ASN A 54 -5.07 32.82 -14.67
C ASN A 54 -4.26 31.54 -14.99
N GLY A 55 -4.86 30.58 -15.71
CA GLY A 55 -4.26 29.30 -16.08
C GLY A 55 -4.38 28.22 -14.99
N CYS A 56 -5.15 28.46 -13.93
CA CYS A 56 -5.37 27.50 -12.86
C CYS A 56 -6.43 26.48 -13.23
N GLU A 57 -6.20 25.22 -12.86
CA GLU A 57 -7.13 24.13 -13.10
C GLU A 57 -8.38 24.27 -12.22
N ILE A 58 -9.54 24.23 -12.87
CA ILE A 58 -10.86 24.09 -12.25
C ILE A 58 -11.18 22.60 -12.24
N CYS A 59 -11.80 22.07 -11.17
CA CYS A 59 -12.14 20.65 -11.06
C CYS A 59 -13.34 20.24 -11.94
N GLU A 60 -13.19 20.48 -13.24
CA GLU A 60 -14.12 20.18 -14.32
C GLU A 60 -13.30 19.71 -15.52
N CYS A 61 -13.72 18.60 -16.15
CA CYS A 61 -13.01 18.05 -17.31
C CYS A 61 -13.29 18.88 -18.57
N ASN A 62 -12.34 18.90 -19.50
CA ASN A 62 -12.54 19.58 -20.79
C ASN A 62 -13.76 19.02 -21.56
N PRO A 63 -14.45 19.81 -22.40
CA PRO A 63 -15.62 19.34 -23.14
C PRO A 63 -15.33 18.19 -24.12
N ASN A 64 -14.07 18.03 -24.53
CA ASN A 64 -13.60 16.97 -25.41
C ASN A 64 -13.04 15.78 -24.63
N ASP A 65 -13.25 15.75 -23.31
CA ASP A 65 -12.92 14.61 -22.45
C ASP A 65 -13.91 13.48 -22.72
N ASN A 66 -13.75 12.87 -23.90
CA ASN A 66 -14.49 11.70 -24.31
C ASN A 66 -13.74 10.47 -23.83
N ASP A 67 -14.26 9.80 -22.80
CA ASP A 67 -13.80 8.48 -22.36
C ASP A 67 -13.76 7.44 -23.51
N ASP A 68 -14.53 7.69 -24.58
CA ASP A 68 -14.61 6.85 -25.77
C ASP A 68 -13.31 6.77 -26.59
N LEU A 69 -12.43 7.78 -26.53
CA LEU A 69 -11.12 7.76 -27.20
C LEU A 69 -10.06 6.96 -26.41
N VAL A 70 -10.36 6.61 -25.16
CA VAL A 70 -9.51 5.77 -24.30
C VAL A 70 -9.89 4.30 -24.42
N ALA A 71 -11.08 4.00 -24.94
CA ALA A 71 -11.52 2.63 -25.20
C ALA A 71 -10.49 1.82 -26.02
N PRO A 72 -9.81 2.33 -27.08
CA PRO A 72 -8.88 1.52 -27.88
C PRO A 72 -7.55 1.20 -27.15
N THR A 73 -7.03 2.09 -26.32
CA THR A 73 -5.76 1.90 -25.59
C THR A 73 -5.97 1.14 -24.28
N MET A 74 -7.11 1.32 -23.60
CA MET A 74 -7.54 0.47 -22.48
C MET A 74 -7.99 -0.92 -22.97
N LEU A 75 -8.57 -1.05 -24.18
CA LEU A 75 -8.82 -2.37 -24.77
C LEU A 75 -7.51 -3.13 -24.90
N LEU A 76 -6.44 -2.48 -25.39
CA LEU A 76 -5.15 -3.10 -25.60
C LEU A 76 -4.58 -3.71 -24.30
N TYR A 77 -4.80 -3.06 -23.16
CA TYR A 77 -4.42 -3.60 -21.85
C TYR A 77 -5.21 -4.88 -21.50
N ILE A 78 -6.52 -4.93 -21.78
CA ILE A 78 -7.35 -6.13 -21.57
C ILE A 78 -6.90 -7.29 -22.48
N ILE A 79 -6.46 -7.03 -23.72
CA ILE A 79 -5.96 -8.09 -24.62
C ILE A 79 -4.59 -8.63 -24.17
N THR A 80 -3.84 -7.90 -23.34
CA THR A 80 -2.59 -8.37 -22.72
C THR A 80 -2.77 -8.97 -21.33
N SER A 81 -3.98 -8.86 -20.74
CA SER A 81 -4.30 -9.47 -19.45
C SER A 81 -4.61 -10.95 -19.62
N ASN A 82 -4.22 -11.75 -18.63
CA ASN A 82 -4.48 -13.19 -18.62
C ASN A 82 -6.01 -13.40 -18.61
N PRO A 83 -6.64 -14.03 -19.62
CA PRO A 83 -8.10 -14.19 -19.70
C PRO A 83 -8.70 -15.06 -18.59
N SER A 84 -7.86 -15.56 -17.68
CA SER A 84 -8.27 -16.26 -16.46
C SER A 84 -8.47 -15.35 -15.25
N GLU A 85 -8.06 -14.07 -15.30
CA GLU A 85 -8.23 -13.14 -14.18
C GLU A 85 -9.55 -12.36 -14.24
N PRO A 86 -10.31 -12.29 -13.13
CA PRO A 86 -11.59 -11.60 -13.09
C PRO A 86 -11.44 -10.08 -13.01
N VAL A 87 -12.20 -9.37 -13.83
CA VAL A 87 -12.26 -7.89 -13.81
C VAL A 87 -13.06 -7.43 -12.60
N CYS A 88 -12.39 -6.81 -11.64
CA CYS A 88 -12.98 -6.30 -10.40
C CYS A 88 -12.79 -4.78 -10.30
N GLY A 89 -13.80 -4.08 -9.76
CA GLY A 89 -13.70 -2.63 -9.50
C GLY A 89 -12.78 -2.32 -8.32
N LEU A 90 -12.50 -1.03 -8.10
CA LEU A 90 -11.76 -0.55 -6.93
C LEU A 90 -12.46 -1.00 -5.64
N HIS A 91 -11.84 -1.93 -4.94
CA HIS A 91 -12.42 -2.57 -3.75
C HIS A 91 -11.70 -2.10 -2.49
N ALA A 92 -12.25 -1.07 -1.84
CA ALA A 92 -11.72 -0.51 -0.59
C ALA A 92 -12.55 -0.99 0.61
N CYS A 93 -11.97 -1.83 1.46
CA CYS A 93 -12.59 -2.28 2.70
C CYS A 93 -11.95 -1.60 3.90
N GLU A 94 -12.77 -1.18 4.87
CA GLU A 94 -12.29 -0.57 6.13
C GLU A 94 -11.52 -1.56 7.02
N LYS A 95 -11.82 -2.87 6.89
CA LYS A 95 -11.22 -3.93 7.70
C LYS A 95 -10.08 -4.61 6.96
N LEU A 96 -8.95 -4.79 7.62
CA LEU A 96 -7.81 -5.57 7.14
C LEU A 96 -7.97 -7.04 7.52
N CYS A 97 -8.15 -7.93 6.53
CA CYS A 97 -8.27 -9.36 6.74
C CYS A 97 -6.93 -10.08 6.54
N LEU A 98 -6.36 -10.66 7.60
CA LEU A 98 -5.04 -11.31 7.55
C LEU A 98 -5.02 -12.60 6.71
N ASN A 99 -6.15 -13.31 6.60
CA ASN A 99 -6.30 -14.49 5.74
C ASN A 99 -6.86 -14.14 4.35
N GLY A 100 -6.92 -12.84 4.03
CA GLY A 100 -7.54 -12.32 2.81
C GLY A 100 -9.07 -12.25 2.88
N PHE A 101 -9.64 -11.79 1.77
CA PHE A 101 -11.07 -11.56 1.59
C PHE A 101 -11.75 -12.74 0.90
N LEU A 102 -13.02 -12.99 1.22
CA LEU A 102 -13.88 -13.91 0.49
C LEU A 102 -14.15 -13.36 -0.91
N THR A 103 -14.30 -14.25 -1.88
CA THR A 103 -14.58 -13.86 -3.28
C THR A 103 -16.03 -14.18 -3.64
N ASP A 104 -16.62 -13.36 -4.52
CA ASP A 104 -17.94 -13.62 -5.12
C ASP A 104 -17.87 -14.72 -6.20
N SER A 105 -18.99 -15.02 -6.85
CA SER A 105 -19.10 -16.02 -7.92
C SER A 105 -18.30 -15.67 -9.18
N ARG A 106 -17.90 -14.41 -9.34
CA ARG A 106 -17.05 -13.92 -10.42
C ARG A 106 -15.57 -13.89 -10.02
N GLY A 107 -15.23 -14.25 -8.79
CA GLY A 107 -13.87 -14.23 -8.27
C GLY A 107 -13.44 -12.87 -7.70
N CYS A 108 -14.34 -11.90 -7.55
CA CYS A 108 -14.00 -10.58 -7.01
C CYS A 108 -14.01 -10.58 -5.48
N PRO A 109 -13.04 -9.90 -4.84
CA PRO A 109 -13.00 -9.81 -3.39
C PRO A 109 -14.23 -9.09 -2.85
N THR A 110 -14.74 -9.56 -1.72
CA THR A 110 -15.83 -8.98 -0.94
C THR A 110 -15.27 -8.46 0.37
N CYS A 111 -15.92 -7.53 1.07
CA CYS A 111 -15.41 -7.05 2.37
C CYS A 111 -15.62 -8.03 3.54
N GLN A 112 -15.88 -9.31 3.25
CA GLN A 112 -15.97 -10.36 4.25
C GLN A 112 -14.63 -11.09 4.36
N CYS A 113 -14.13 -11.29 5.58
CA CYS A 113 -12.86 -11.99 5.79
C CYS A 113 -13.01 -13.50 5.57
N LYS A 114 -11.99 -14.12 4.98
CA LYS A 114 -11.87 -15.58 4.94
C LYS A 114 -11.78 -16.12 6.38
N PRO A 115 -12.55 -17.17 6.73
CA PRO A 115 -12.45 -17.81 8.03
C PRO A 115 -11.06 -18.44 8.23
N CYS A 116 -10.71 -18.75 9.47
CA CYS A 116 -9.48 -19.48 9.76
C CYS A 116 -9.43 -20.80 8.97
N PRO A 117 -8.25 -21.19 8.44
CA PRO A 117 -8.09 -22.46 7.77
C PRO A 117 -8.45 -23.60 8.73
N GLN A 118 -9.31 -24.50 8.25
CA GLN A 118 -9.76 -25.66 9.02
C GLN A 118 -8.66 -26.71 9.01
N ILE A 119 -7.80 -26.69 10.03
CA ILE A 119 -6.72 -27.66 10.18
C ILE A 119 -7.18 -28.84 11.04
N LYS A 120 -6.94 -30.07 10.56
CA LYS A 120 -7.10 -31.29 11.36
C LYS A 120 -5.73 -31.67 11.92
N CYS A 121 -5.59 -31.63 13.24
CA CYS A 121 -4.35 -31.98 13.90
C CYS A 121 -4.26 -33.49 14.16
N SER A 122 -3.07 -34.06 13.98
CA SER A 122 -2.85 -35.51 14.12
C SER A 122 -3.00 -36.01 15.56
N ARG A 123 -2.83 -35.14 16.56
CA ARG A 123 -2.96 -35.48 17.99
C ARG A 123 -4.11 -34.70 18.61
N PRO A 124 -5.07 -35.37 19.28
CA PRO A 124 -6.12 -34.69 20.02
C PRO A 124 -5.54 -34.03 21.28
N CYS A 125 -5.90 -32.77 21.51
CA CYS A 125 -5.51 -32.03 22.71
C CYS A 125 -6.66 -32.05 23.74
N PRO A 126 -6.47 -32.61 24.95
CA PRO A 126 -7.54 -32.74 25.95
C PRO A 126 -8.04 -31.40 26.51
N TYR A 127 -7.20 -30.35 26.46
CA TYR A 127 -7.51 -29.00 26.95
C TYR A 127 -7.66 -27.97 25.81
N GLY A 128 -7.92 -28.46 24.59
CA GLY A 128 -8.01 -27.62 23.40
C GLY A 128 -6.65 -27.23 22.84
N TYR A 129 -6.71 -26.49 21.73
CA TYR A 129 -5.56 -26.07 20.93
C TYR A 129 -5.21 -24.61 21.20
N LYS A 130 -3.91 -24.28 21.15
CA LYS A 130 -3.43 -22.90 21.17
C LYS A 130 -3.93 -22.18 19.92
N LYS A 131 -4.22 -20.89 20.09
CA LYS A 131 -4.51 -19.98 18.98
C LYS A 131 -3.29 -19.12 18.72
N ASN A 132 -3.01 -18.81 17.45
CA ASN A 132 -1.97 -17.84 17.11
C ASN A 132 -2.45 -16.41 17.42
N SER A 133 -1.60 -15.41 17.22
CA SER A 133 -1.92 -13.98 17.38
C SER A 133 -3.11 -13.50 16.53
N ARG A 134 -3.58 -14.32 15.59
CA ARG A 134 -4.72 -14.06 14.69
C ARG A 134 -5.99 -14.80 15.12
N GLY A 135 -5.96 -15.48 16.28
CA GLY A 135 -7.09 -16.24 16.82
C GLY A 135 -7.36 -17.57 16.12
N CYS A 136 -6.53 -17.99 15.16
CA CYS A 136 -6.69 -19.27 14.47
C CYS A 136 -6.04 -20.41 15.24
N GLN A 137 -6.73 -21.56 15.26
CA GLN A 137 -6.24 -22.79 15.86
C GLN A 137 -4.87 -23.18 15.27
N THR A 138 -3.95 -23.61 16.14
CA THR A 138 -2.69 -24.25 15.77
C THR A 138 -2.69 -25.70 16.23
N CYS A 139 -1.78 -26.54 15.72
CA CYS A 139 -1.64 -27.92 16.20
C CYS A 139 -0.75 -28.04 17.44
N THR A 140 -0.76 -27.01 18.28
CA THR A 140 -0.06 -26.98 19.57
C THR A 140 -1.09 -27.08 20.68
N CYS A 141 -0.93 -27.99 21.65
CA CYS A 141 -1.87 -28.11 22.77
C CYS A 141 -1.70 -26.97 23.78
N ASN A 142 -2.80 -26.58 24.43
CA ASN A 142 -2.73 -25.74 25.63
C ASN A 142 -2.09 -26.53 26.79
N GLU A 143 -1.34 -25.84 27.64
CA GLU A 143 -0.49 -26.50 28.65
C GLU A 143 -1.27 -26.93 29.90
N SER A 144 -2.46 -26.38 30.19
CA SER A 144 -3.54 -26.90 31.08
C SER A 144 -4.44 -25.75 31.59
N ILE A 145 -5.52 -26.07 32.32
CA ILE A 145 -6.69 -25.23 32.68
C ILE A 145 -6.40 -24.07 33.69
N TRP A 146 -5.16 -23.61 33.84
CA TRP A 146 -4.83 -22.56 34.82
C TRP A 146 -5.09 -21.13 34.31
N GLU A 147 -5.50 -20.98 33.05
CA GLU A 147 -5.86 -19.67 32.45
C GLU A 147 -7.35 -19.54 32.09
N ALA A 148 -8.24 -20.36 32.65
CA ALA A 148 -9.67 -20.05 32.61
C ALA A 148 -9.99 -19.07 33.76
N PRO A 149 -10.59 -17.89 33.50
CA PRO A 149 -11.05 -17.01 34.56
C PRO A 149 -11.95 -17.80 35.52
N LEU A 150 -11.53 -17.82 36.77
CA LEU A 150 -12.03 -18.56 37.93
C LEU A 150 -13.53 -18.34 38.21
N LEU A 151 -14.43 -18.80 37.36
CA LEU A 151 -15.86 -18.82 37.65
C LEU A 151 -16.50 -20.06 37.04
N LEU A 152 -16.37 -21.19 37.74
CA LEU A 152 -17.48 -22.11 38.05
C LEU A 152 -16.94 -23.36 38.80
N PRO A 153 -17.54 -23.76 39.93
CA PRO A 153 -17.15 -24.98 40.63
C PRO A 153 -17.84 -26.17 39.94
N MET A 154 -17.23 -26.73 38.90
CA MET A 154 -17.70 -28.02 38.38
C MET A 154 -17.03 -29.17 39.13
N ARG A 155 -17.79 -29.76 40.06
CA ARG A 155 -17.47 -31.02 40.72
C ARG A 155 -17.18 -32.10 39.65
N LEU A 156 -15.91 -32.47 39.51
CA LEU A 156 -15.51 -33.63 38.71
C LEU A 156 -16.07 -34.91 39.37
N LYS A 157 -17.16 -35.47 38.82
CA LYS A 157 -17.49 -36.88 39.04
C LYS A 157 -16.43 -37.72 38.34
N ARG A 158 -15.46 -38.21 39.11
CA ARG A 158 -14.43 -39.16 38.67
C ARG A 158 -15.14 -40.45 38.21
N LYS A 159 -15.21 -40.71 36.90
CA LYS A 159 -15.59 -42.02 36.37
C LYS A 159 -14.43 -42.99 36.61
N THR A 160 -14.51 -43.79 37.66
CA THR A 160 -13.73 -45.01 37.78
C THR A 160 -14.35 -46.05 36.85
N THR A 161 -13.67 -46.39 35.75
CA THR A 161 -13.98 -47.57 34.95
C THR A 161 -13.52 -48.82 35.70
N PRO A 162 -14.34 -49.86 35.86
CA PRO A 162 -13.89 -51.12 36.43
C PRO A 162 -13.08 -51.88 35.36
N HIS A 163 -11.86 -52.27 35.70
CA HIS A 163 -11.19 -53.37 35.01
C HIS A 163 -11.79 -54.67 35.54
N HIS A 164 -12.25 -55.53 34.64
CA HIS A 164 -12.60 -56.90 34.93
C HIS A 164 -11.99 -57.83 33.88
#